data_AF-D6C790-F1
#
_entry.id   AF-D6C790-F1
#
_cell.length_a   1.000
_cell.length_b   1.000
_cell.length_c   1.000
_cell.angle_alpha   90.00
_cell.angle_beta   90.00
_cell.angle_gamma   90.00
#
_symmetry.space_group_name_H-M   'P 1'
#
loop_
_entity.id
_entity.type
_entity.pdbx_description
1 polymer ?
#
loop_
_entity_poly.entity_id
_entity_poly.type
_entity_poly.pdbx_seq_one_letter_code
_entity_poly.pdbx_strand_id
1 'polypeptide(L)'
;SFGEERLCFKTLQRFTAATLEHGMHPPISPKPEWRELMDQMAVVATEEYRSVVFQEPRFVEYFRSATPEMEYGRMNIGSRPSKRKPSGGIESLRAIPWIFAWTQTRFHLPVWLGFGKAFKHVIEKDGKNLQTLREMYNEWPFFRVTLDLLEMVFAKGDPGIAALYDKLLVSEDLRPFGEQLRTNYEDTKQLLLMVAGHKDLLEADPYLKQRLRLRDSYITTLNVCQAYMLKRMRDSDFQVETKPPLSKELSDINGPEEMVKLNTTTEYAPGLEDTLILTMKGI
;
A
#
# COMPACT_ATOMS: atom_id res chain seq x y z
N SER A 1 -19.15 4.28 0.55
CA SER A 1 -20.13 4.04 1.63
C SER A 1 -21.41 4.83 1.49
N PHE A 2 -21.36 6.11 1.09
CA PHE A 2 -22.54 6.99 1.08
C PHE A 2 -22.92 7.56 -0.30
N GLY A 3 -22.27 7.13 -1.38
CA GLY A 3 -22.49 7.68 -2.72
C GLY A 3 -23.69 7.10 -3.49
N GLU A 4 -24.35 6.06 -2.96
CA GLU A 4 -25.56 5.46 -3.54
C GLU A 4 -26.53 5.13 -2.40
N GLU A 5 -27.82 5.32 -2.63
CA GLU A 5 -28.87 5.29 -1.61
C GLU A 5 -28.94 3.96 -0.85
N ARG A 6 -28.97 2.82 -1.56
CA ARG A 6 -29.05 1.50 -0.93
C ARG A 6 -27.77 1.17 -0.15
N LEU A 7 -26.60 1.57 -0.65
CA LEU A 7 -25.32 1.41 0.06
C LEU A 7 -25.23 2.32 1.29
N CYS A 8 -25.81 3.52 1.24
CA CYS A 8 -25.93 4.40 2.39
C CYS A 8 -26.77 3.73 3.49
N PHE A 9 -27.97 3.24 3.15
CA PHE A 9 -28.83 2.53 4.09
C PHE A 9 -28.13 1.32 4.71
N LYS A 10 -27.52 0.45 3.89
CA LYS A 10 -26.74 -0.71 4.38
C LYS A 10 -25.55 -0.30 5.26
N THR A 11 -24.98 0.88 5.03
CA THR A 11 -23.93 1.43 5.89
C THR A 11 -24.45 1.80 7.26
N LEU A 12 -25.56 2.53 7.33
CA LEU A 12 -26.15 2.89 8.61
C LEU A 12 -26.63 1.64 9.37
N GLN A 13 -27.28 0.72 8.67
CA GLN A 13 -27.76 -0.54 9.24
C GLN A 13 -26.62 -1.34 9.91
N ARG A 14 -25.48 -1.52 9.23
CA ARG A 14 -24.36 -2.33 9.79
C ARG A 14 -23.76 -1.68 11.04
N PHE A 15 -23.61 -0.36 11.06
CA PHE A 15 -23.03 0.35 12.20
C PHE A 15 -23.96 0.25 13.42
N THR A 16 -25.26 0.45 13.22
CA THR A 16 -26.25 0.32 14.30
C THR A 16 -26.30 -1.11 14.84
N ALA A 17 -26.40 -2.11 13.95
CA ALA A 17 -26.51 -3.51 14.35
C ALA A 17 -25.26 -4.00 15.09
N ALA A 18 -24.06 -3.78 14.54
CA ALA A 18 -22.82 -4.26 15.14
C ALA A 18 -22.53 -3.61 16.51
N THR A 19 -22.85 -2.31 16.67
CA THR A 19 -22.68 -1.62 17.95
C THR A 19 -23.62 -2.17 19.01
N LEU A 20 -24.88 -2.40 18.64
CA LEU A 20 -25.89 -2.98 19.53
C LEU A 20 -25.53 -4.42 19.93
N GLU A 21 -25.17 -5.26 18.95
CA GLU A 21 -24.80 -6.65 19.17
C GLU A 21 -23.57 -6.76 20.09
N HIS A 22 -22.52 -5.98 19.85
CA HIS A 22 -21.32 -6.00 20.69
C HIS A 22 -21.60 -5.69 22.17
N GLY A 23 -22.57 -4.81 22.45
CA GLY A 23 -22.96 -4.47 23.82
C GLY A 23 -23.70 -5.59 24.56
N MET A 24 -24.34 -6.50 23.84
CA MET A 24 -25.15 -7.60 24.41
C MET A 24 -24.51 -8.98 24.24
N HIS A 25 -23.66 -9.14 23.24
CA HIS A 25 -22.97 -10.38 22.87
C HIS A 25 -21.49 -10.08 22.60
N PRO A 26 -20.67 -9.88 23.66
CA PRO A 26 -19.27 -9.55 23.50
C PRO A 26 -18.50 -10.72 22.88
N PRO A 27 -17.41 -10.45 22.14
CA PRO A 27 -16.57 -11.50 21.57
C PRO A 27 -15.89 -12.32 22.68
N ILE A 28 -15.44 -13.53 22.31
CA ILE A 28 -14.67 -14.37 23.23
C ILE A 28 -13.41 -13.68 23.72
N SER A 29 -13.08 -13.90 25.00
CA SER A 29 -11.80 -13.47 25.55
C SER A 29 -10.69 -14.38 25.00
N PRO A 30 -9.52 -13.82 24.61
CA PRO A 30 -8.43 -14.64 24.10
C PRO A 30 -7.85 -15.54 25.19
N LYS A 31 -7.56 -16.78 24.81
CA LYS A 31 -6.90 -17.78 25.67
C LYS A 31 -5.50 -17.27 26.08
N PRO A 32 -4.96 -17.65 27.26
CA PRO A 32 -3.64 -17.20 27.71
C PRO A 32 -2.53 -17.44 26.69
N GLU A 33 -2.50 -18.61 26.05
CA GLU A 33 -1.54 -18.97 25.02
C GLU A 33 -1.64 -18.08 23.77
N TRP A 34 -2.83 -17.59 23.42
CA TRP A 34 -2.99 -16.65 22.30
C TRP A 34 -2.39 -15.29 22.62
N ARG A 35 -2.53 -14.83 23.88
CA ARG A 35 -1.93 -13.57 24.34
C ARG A 35 -0.41 -13.67 24.35
N GLU A 36 0.13 -14.75 24.90
CA GLU A 36 1.57 -14.99 24.93
C GLU A 36 2.18 -15.04 23.52
N LEU A 37 1.50 -15.70 22.58
CA LEU A 37 1.93 -15.76 21.18
C LEU A 37 1.93 -14.37 20.52
N MET A 38 0.88 -13.58 20.76
CA MET A 38 0.80 -12.19 20.29
C MET A 38 1.91 -11.30 20.87
N ASP A 39 2.22 -11.44 22.16
CA ASP A 39 3.31 -10.69 22.81
C ASP A 39 4.67 -11.00 22.17
N GLN A 40 4.94 -12.27 21.89
CA GLN A 40 6.16 -12.70 21.19
C GLN A 40 6.22 -12.15 19.76
N MET A 41 5.13 -12.29 19.00
CA MET A 41 5.04 -11.79 17.62
C MET A 41 5.22 -10.27 17.55
N ALA A 42 4.64 -9.51 18.49
CA ALA A 42 4.69 -8.05 18.49
C ALA A 42 6.14 -7.53 18.63
N VAL A 43 6.96 -8.16 19.47
CA VAL A 43 8.38 -7.81 19.63
C VAL A 43 9.13 -8.00 18.32
N VAL A 44 9.01 -9.19 17.71
CA VAL A 44 9.73 -9.53 16.46
C VAL A 44 9.27 -8.69 15.28
N ALA A 45 7.95 -8.48 15.13
CA ALA A 45 7.40 -7.63 14.07
C ALA A 45 7.90 -6.19 14.19
N THR A 46 7.91 -5.65 15.42
CA THR A 46 8.39 -4.28 15.68
C THR A 46 9.88 -4.15 15.39
N GLU A 47 10.68 -5.14 15.80
CA GLU A 47 12.11 -5.15 15.51
C GLU A 47 12.38 -5.16 14.00
N GLU A 48 11.73 -6.05 13.24
CA GLU A 48 11.87 -6.09 11.79
C GLU A 48 11.46 -4.76 11.14
N TYR A 49 10.26 -4.28 11.46
CA TYR A 49 9.76 -3.02 10.93
C TYR A 49 10.75 -1.89 11.20
N ARG A 50 11.25 -1.77 12.43
CA ARG A 50 12.19 -0.70 12.79
C ARG A 50 13.56 -0.87 12.17
N SER A 51 14.03 -2.11 12.00
CA SER A 51 15.29 -2.39 11.32
C SER A 51 15.29 -1.87 9.88
N VAL A 52 14.18 -2.09 9.16
CA VAL A 52 14.03 -1.63 7.77
C VAL A 52 13.71 -0.14 7.70
N VAL A 53 12.77 0.35 8.51
CA VAL A 53 12.21 1.71 8.33
C VAL A 53 13.08 2.77 9.00
N PHE A 54 13.71 2.48 10.14
CA PHE A 54 14.43 3.49 10.93
C PHE A 54 15.94 3.23 11.03
N GLN A 55 16.39 1.98 10.95
CA GLN A 55 17.81 1.65 11.16
C GLN A 55 18.58 1.50 9.85
N GLU A 56 17.94 1.04 8.77
CA GLU A 56 18.55 0.97 7.43
C GLU A 56 18.88 2.38 6.92
N PRO A 57 20.18 2.75 6.82
CA PRO A 57 20.58 4.13 6.55
C PRO A 57 20.05 4.66 5.21
N ARG A 58 19.90 3.78 4.22
CA ARG A 58 19.47 4.15 2.86
C ARG A 58 17.98 3.97 2.61
N PHE A 59 17.20 3.62 3.62
CA PHE A 59 15.75 3.44 3.45
C PHE A 59 15.07 4.70 2.92
N VAL A 60 15.41 5.88 3.46
CA VAL A 60 14.76 7.14 3.05
C VAL A 60 15.08 7.48 1.60
N GLU A 61 16.31 7.18 1.16
CA GLU A 61 16.74 7.33 -0.23
C GLU A 61 15.92 6.40 -1.14
N TYR A 62 15.87 5.10 -0.80
CA TYR A 62 15.06 4.12 -1.52
C TYR A 62 13.58 4.52 -1.58
N PHE A 63 12.99 4.92 -0.45
CA PHE A 63 11.58 5.31 -0.36
C PHE A 63 11.23 6.49 -1.28
N ARG A 64 12.08 7.52 -1.33
CA ARG A 64 11.85 8.71 -2.19
C ARG A 64 12.01 8.38 -3.67
N SER A 65 12.87 7.42 -4.01
CA SER A 65 13.07 6.96 -5.38
C SER A 65 11.96 6.01 -5.82
N ALA A 66 11.64 5.00 -5.03
CA ALA A 66 10.68 3.94 -5.36
C ALA A 66 9.21 4.40 -5.34
N THR A 67 8.90 5.54 -4.70
CA THR A 67 7.52 6.03 -4.53
C THR A 67 7.35 7.48 -5.00
N PRO A 68 6.12 7.94 -5.30
CA PRO A 68 5.83 9.34 -5.61
C PRO A 68 5.66 10.23 -4.36
N GLU A 69 6.32 9.93 -3.23
CA GLU A 69 6.17 10.71 -1.99
C GLU A 69 6.54 12.18 -2.17
N MET A 70 7.64 12.42 -2.89
CA MET A 70 8.16 13.78 -3.10
C MET A 70 7.20 14.60 -3.95
N GLU A 71 6.60 14.01 -4.97
CA GLU A 71 5.64 14.65 -5.86
C GLU A 71 4.29 14.86 -5.17
N TYR A 72 3.85 13.94 -4.30
CA TYR A 72 2.64 14.14 -3.49
C TYR A 72 2.71 15.42 -2.65
N GLY A 73 3.89 15.75 -2.11
CA GLY A 73 4.11 17.00 -1.37
C GLY A 73 4.04 18.27 -2.23
N ARG A 74 4.20 18.14 -3.55
CA ARG A 74 4.13 19.26 -4.51
C ARG A 74 2.70 19.55 -4.96
N MET A 75 1.81 18.56 -4.84
CA MET A 75 0.46 18.63 -5.37
C MET A 75 -0.52 19.27 -4.39
N ASN A 76 -1.44 20.09 -4.93
CA ASN A 76 -2.55 20.69 -4.20
C ASN A 76 -3.68 19.69 -3.86
N ILE A 77 -3.33 18.44 -3.52
CA ILE A 77 -4.26 17.33 -3.25
C ILE A 77 -4.50 17.16 -1.73
N GLY A 78 -3.66 17.76 -0.89
CA GLY A 78 -3.80 17.76 0.57
C GLY A 78 -4.07 19.16 1.13
N SER A 79 -5.01 19.28 2.08
CA SER A 79 -5.22 20.52 2.83
C SER A 79 -4.12 20.80 3.88
N ARG A 80 -3.22 19.83 4.10
CA ARG A 80 -2.20 19.86 5.14
C ARG A 80 -0.83 19.48 4.56
N PRO A 81 0.28 20.06 5.05
CA PRO A 81 1.63 19.69 4.63
C PRO A 81 1.92 18.18 4.78
N SER A 82 2.73 17.59 3.90
CA SER A 82 3.08 16.16 3.99
C SER A 82 4.00 15.84 5.18
N LYS A 83 4.88 16.78 5.55
CA LYS A 83 5.86 16.64 6.65
C LYS A 83 5.61 17.63 7.78
N ARG A 84 6.04 17.26 8.99
CA ARG A 84 6.09 18.15 10.16
C ARG A 84 7.35 19.03 10.15
N LYS A 85 8.46 18.52 9.61
CA LYS A 85 9.74 19.24 9.42
C LYS A 85 10.31 18.91 8.03
N PRO A 86 10.71 19.90 7.21
CA PRO A 86 11.16 19.65 5.82
C PRO A 86 12.39 18.75 5.71
N SER A 87 13.33 18.83 6.66
CA SER A 87 14.61 18.09 6.64
C SER A 87 14.59 16.76 7.41
N GLY A 88 13.43 16.33 7.94
CA GLY A 88 13.35 15.11 8.75
C GLY A 88 13.31 13.81 7.93
N GLY A 89 13.71 12.71 8.59
CA GLY A 89 13.48 11.34 8.10
C GLY A 89 12.00 10.93 8.18
N ILE A 90 11.72 9.64 8.16
CA ILE A 90 10.34 9.09 8.21
C ILE A 90 9.55 9.57 9.43
N GLU A 91 10.21 9.79 10.57
CA GLU A 91 9.59 10.32 11.79
C GLU A 91 8.89 11.68 11.60
N SER A 92 9.31 12.43 10.58
CA SER A 92 8.69 13.71 10.22
C SER A 92 7.52 13.58 9.26
N LEU A 93 7.35 12.42 8.60
CA LEU A 93 6.31 12.14 7.64
C LEU A 93 4.99 11.84 8.34
N ARG A 94 3.88 12.37 7.83
CA ARG A 94 2.55 12.05 8.37
C ARG A 94 2.08 10.68 7.86
N ALA A 95 1.20 10.04 8.64
CA ALA A 95 0.67 8.71 8.32
C ALA A 95 -0.07 8.67 6.96
N ILE A 96 -0.78 9.72 6.57
CA ILE A 96 -1.47 9.77 5.27
C ILE A 96 -0.48 9.69 4.10
N PRO A 97 0.52 10.59 3.97
CA PRO A 97 1.58 10.47 2.98
C PRO A 97 2.30 9.13 3.00
N TRP A 98 2.60 8.59 4.19
CA TRP A 98 3.26 7.28 4.34
C TRP A 98 2.48 6.16 3.67
N ILE A 99 1.20 5.98 4.02
CA ILE A 99 0.36 4.95 3.42
C ILE A 99 0.10 5.24 1.94
N PHE A 100 -0.09 6.50 1.58
CA PHE A 100 -0.39 6.92 0.22
C PHE A 100 0.74 6.55 -0.74
N ALA A 101 1.98 6.91 -0.43
CA ALA A 101 3.14 6.68 -1.29
C ALA A 101 3.32 5.19 -1.65
N TRP A 102 3.20 4.29 -0.67
CA TRP A 102 3.31 2.84 -0.90
C TRP A 102 2.08 2.21 -1.55
N THR A 103 0.91 2.84 -1.41
CA THR A 103 -0.30 2.44 -2.14
C THR A 103 -0.16 2.76 -3.63
N GLN A 104 0.53 3.85 -3.96
CA GLN A 104 0.73 4.28 -5.34
C GLN A 104 1.56 3.30 -6.18
N THR A 105 2.43 2.54 -5.55
CA THR A 105 3.35 1.61 -6.19
C THR A 105 2.87 0.16 -6.13
N ARG A 106 1.64 -0.06 -5.65
CA ARG A 106 1.05 -1.39 -5.41
C ARG A 106 1.87 -2.26 -4.45
N PHE A 107 2.73 -1.66 -3.63
CA PHE A 107 3.62 -2.43 -2.75
C PHE A 107 3.11 -2.53 -1.31
N HIS A 108 2.41 -1.51 -0.82
CA HIS A 108 1.73 -1.51 0.48
C HIS A 108 2.61 -1.89 1.69
N LEU A 109 3.94 -1.66 1.61
CA LEU A 109 4.93 -1.95 2.66
C LEU A 109 4.46 -1.67 4.10
N PRO A 110 3.81 -0.53 4.41
CA PRO A 110 3.42 -0.20 5.77
C PRO A 110 2.40 -1.13 6.43
N VAL A 111 1.67 -1.92 5.62
CA VAL A 111 0.58 -2.76 6.12
C VAL A 111 1.09 -4.12 6.56
N TRP A 112 2.07 -4.68 5.85
CA TRP A 112 2.48 -6.07 6.02
C TRP A 112 3.88 -6.25 6.62
N LEU A 113 4.74 -5.24 6.55
CA LEU A 113 6.12 -5.35 7.07
C LEU A 113 6.10 -5.69 8.57
N GLY A 114 6.81 -6.74 8.97
CA GLY A 114 6.83 -7.28 10.33
C GLY A 114 6.06 -8.59 10.49
N PHE A 115 5.00 -8.82 9.70
CA PHE A 115 4.17 -10.03 9.84
C PHE A 115 4.92 -11.29 9.43
N GLY A 116 5.66 -11.26 8.31
CA GLY A 116 6.41 -12.41 7.80
C GLY A 116 7.40 -12.95 8.82
N LYS A 117 8.28 -12.09 9.35
CA LYS A 117 9.26 -12.51 10.37
C LYS A 117 8.60 -12.95 11.67
N ALA A 118 7.52 -12.29 12.10
CA ALA A 118 6.80 -12.69 13.31
C ALA A 118 6.16 -14.08 13.18
N PHE A 119 5.46 -14.36 12.07
CA PHE A 119 4.90 -15.69 11.80
C PHE A 119 5.98 -16.75 11.73
N LYS A 120 7.03 -16.49 10.95
CA LYS A 120 8.15 -17.41 10.78
C LYS A 120 8.78 -17.74 12.13
N HIS A 121 9.07 -16.72 12.94
CA HIS A 121 9.68 -16.89 14.26
C HIS A 121 8.88 -17.81 15.18
N VAL A 122 7.57 -17.58 15.31
CA VAL A 122 6.77 -18.40 16.22
C VAL A 122 6.54 -19.81 15.70
N ILE A 123 6.41 -20.00 14.38
CA ILE A 123 6.25 -21.32 13.76
C ILE A 123 7.53 -22.15 13.88
N GLU A 124 8.70 -21.54 13.70
CA GLU A 124 10.00 -22.21 13.84
C GLU A 124 10.32 -22.56 15.30
N LYS A 125 9.84 -21.75 16.26
CA LYS A 125 10.04 -21.99 17.70
C LYS A 125 9.27 -23.21 18.20
N ASP A 126 8.04 -23.42 17.74
CA ASP A 126 7.27 -24.65 17.99
C ASP A 126 6.29 -24.87 16.83
N GLY A 127 6.41 -26.01 16.14
CA GLY A 127 5.53 -26.37 15.02
C GLY A 127 4.05 -26.45 15.39
N LYS A 128 3.71 -26.62 16.68
CA LYS A 128 2.32 -26.55 17.16
C LYS A 128 1.72 -25.15 17.03
N ASN A 129 2.54 -24.11 17.03
CA ASN A 129 2.07 -22.73 16.94
C ASN A 129 1.34 -22.45 15.63
N LEU A 130 1.65 -23.16 14.53
CA LEU A 130 0.86 -23.03 13.31
C LEU A 130 -0.60 -23.41 13.52
N GLN A 131 -0.84 -24.51 14.26
CA GLN A 131 -2.20 -24.93 14.57
C GLN A 131 -2.89 -23.94 15.52
N THR A 132 -2.17 -23.40 16.49
CA THR A 132 -2.67 -22.33 17.38
C THR A 132 -3.03 -21.06 16.59
N LEU A 133 -2.22 -20.64 15.63
CA LEU A 133 -2.52 -19.48 14.78
C LEU A 133 -3.76 -19.71 13.91
N ARG A 134 -3.95 -20.92 13.39
CA ARG A 134 -5.17 -21.32 12.66
C ARG A 134 -6.39 -21.31 13.56
N GLU A 135 -6.27 -21.77 14.80
CA GLU A 135 -7.34 -21.69 15.79
C GLU A 135 -7.67 -20.24 16.12
N MET A 136 -6.66 -19.38 16.33
CA MET A 136 -6.86 -17.94 16.52
C MET A 136 -7.59 -17.32 15.33
N TYR A 137 -7.22 -17.65 14.09
CA TYR A 137 -7.91 -17.15 12.89
C TYR A 137 -9.38 -17.61 12.85
N ASN A 138 -9.64 -18.85 13.27
CA ASN A 138 -10.98 -19.42 13.21
C ASN A 138 -11.91 -18.92 14.32
N GLU A 139 -11.39 -18.85 15.54
CA GLU A 139 -12.17 -18.65 16.77
C GLU A 139 -12.11 -17.21 17.29
N TRP A 140 -11.02 -16.47 17.05
CA TRP A 140 -10.82 -15.15 17.67
C TRP A 140 -11.10 -13.99 16.69
N PRO A 141 -12.22 -13.25 16.85
CA PRO A 141 -12.61 -12.22 15.87
C PRO A 141 -11.56 -11.13 15.65
N PHE A 142 -10.82 -10.73 16.70
CA PHE A 142 -9.74 -9.75 16.59
C PHE A 142 -8.62 -10.18 15.64
N PHE A 143 -8.17 -11.44 15.77
CA PHE A 143 -7.11 -11.97 14.93
C PHE A 143 -7.60 -12.19 13.50
N ARG A 144 -8.82 -12.73 13.33
CA ARG A 144 -9.47 -12.89 12.04
C ARG A 144 -9.51 -11.58 11.25
N VAL A 145 -10.13 -10.52 11.80
CA VAL A 145 -10.29 -9.26 11.05
C VAL A 145 -8.96 -8.57 10.76
N THR A 146 -7.93 -8.80 11.59
CA THR A 146 -6.57 -8.30 11.36
C THR A 146 -5.94 -8.97 10.13
N LEU A 147 -6.07 -10.31 10.02
CA LEU A 147 -5.55 -11.05 8.88
C LEU A 147 -6.39 -10.85 7.61
N ASP A 148 -7.72 -10.72 7.72
CA ASP A 148 -8.59 -10.42 6.59
C ASP A 148 -8.23 -9.05 5.96
N LEU A 149 -7.90 -8.05 6.80
CA LEU A 149 -7.41 -6.75 6.32
C LEU A 149 -6.08 -6.90 5.58
N LEU A 150 -5.16 -7.68 6.15
CA LEU A 150 -3.86 -7.94 5.55
C LEU A 150 -4.01 -8.65 4.19
N GLU A 151 -4.84 -9.69 4.12
CA GLU A 151 -5.14 -10.46 2.91
C GLU A 151 -5.77 -9.58 1.81
N MET A 152 -6.71 -8.71 2.20
CA MET A 152 -7.34 -7.74 1.30
C MET A 152 -6.35 -6.70 0.75
N VAL A 153 -5.29 -6.36 1.49
CA VAL A 153 -4.22 -5.50 1.01
C VAL A 153 -3.26 -6.26 0.09
N PHE A 154 -2.93 -7.52 0.38
CA PHE A 154 -2.19 -8.37 -0.55
C PHE A 154 -2.93 -8.55 -1.88
N ALA A 155 -4.25 -8.71 -1.86
CA ALA A 155 -5.07 -8.81 -3.06
C ALA A 155 -5.08 -7.53 -3.92
N LYS A 156 -4.68 -6.39 -3.36
CA LYS A 156 -4.50 -5.13 -4.09
C LYS A 156 -3.06 -4.90 -4.53
N GLY A 157 -2.11 -5.61 -3.95
CA GLY A 157 -0.70 -5.42 -4.24
C GLY A 157 -0.25 -6.15 -5.50
N ASP A 158 0.82 -5.65 -6.09
CA ASP A 158 1.45 -6.21 -7.28
C ASP A 158 2.98 -5.99 -7.19
N PRO A 159 3.75 -7.00 -6.78
CA PRO A 159 5.21 -6.89 -6.67
C PRO A 159 5.89 -6.73 -8.05
N GLY A 160 5.23 -7.12 -9.15
CA GLY A 160 5.73 -6.91 -10.52
C GLY A 160 5.66 -5.44 -10.90
N ILE A 161 4.57 -4.75 -10.54
CA ILE A 161 4.48 -3.29 -10.69
C ILE A 161 5.47 -2.59 -9.77
N ALA A 162 5.61 -3.00 -8.52
CA ALA A 162 6.63 -2.43 -7.63
C ALA A 162 8.05 -2.58 -8.22
N ALA A 163 8.35 -3.72 -8.84
CA ALA A 163 9.62 -3.94 -9.53
C ALA A 163 9.83 -3.03 -10.76
N LEU A 164 8.77 -2.67 -11.48
CA LEU A 164 8.83 -1.68 -12.56
C LEU A 164 9.24 -0.29 -12.03
N TYR A 165 8.68 0.14 -10.90
CA TYR A 165 9.07 1.40 -10.25
C TYR A 165 10.54 1.38 -9.88
N ASP A 166 11.02 0.30 -9.26
CA ASP A 166 12.44 0.14 -8.93
C ASP A 166 13.34 0.19 -10.16
N LYS A 167 12.97 -0.54 -11.23
CA LYS A 167 13.76 -0.59 -12.47
C LYS A 167 13.92 0.81 -13.08
N LEU A 168 12.86 1.60 -13.09
CA LEU A 168 12.84 2.93 -13.72
C LEU A 168 13.43 4.01 -12.82
N LEU A 169 13.10 4.01 -11.53
CA LEU A 169 13.29 5.18 -10.65
C LEU A 169 14.38 5.01 -9.61
N VAL A 170 14.78 3.78 -9.29
CA VAL A 170 15.76 3.48 -8.24
C VAL A 170 17.14 3.24 -8.86
N SER A 171 18.17 3.80 -8.22
CA SER A 171 19.57 3.62 -8.60
C SER A 171 19.99 2.15 -8.51
N GLU A 172 20.93 1.73 -9.36
CA GLU A 172 21.24 0.31 -9.51
C GLU A 172 21.74 -0.35 -8.22
N ASP A 173 22.45 0.41 -7.40
CA ASP A 173 23.00 0.01 -6.12
C ASP A 173 21.94 -0.19 -5.01
N LEU A 174 20.73 0.36 -5.18
CA LEU A 174 19.59 0.17 -4.27
C LEU A 174 18.58 -0.89 -4.74
N ARG A 175 18.68 -1.36 -5.99
CA ARG A 175 17.79 -2.40 -6.52
C ARG A 175 17.82 -3.71 -5.73
N PRO A 176 18.97 -4.21 -5.22
CA PRO A 176 19.01 -5.41 -4.39
C PRO A 176 18.19 -5.26 -3.10
N PHE A 177 18.17 -4.08 -2.50
CA PHE A 177 17.35 -3.80 -1.32
C PHE A 177 15.85 -3.89 -1.64
N GLY A 178 15.42 -3.32 -2.76
CA GLY A 178 14.03 -3.45 -3.23
C GLY A 178 13.64 -4.90 -3.57
N GLU A 179 14.57 -5.68 -4.11
CA GLU A 179 14.38 -7.12 -4.34
C GLU A 179 14.18 -7.88 -3.02
N GLN A 180 15.02 -7.61 -2.02
CA GLN A 180 14.87 -8.19 -0.67
C GLN A 180 13.49 -7.88 -0.07
N LEU A 181 12.99 -6.65 -0.22
CA LEU A 181 11.66 -6.29 0.25
C LEU A 181 10.55 -7.05 -0.50
N ARG A 182 10.69 -7.26 -1.82
CA ARG A 182 9.72 -8.05 -2.60
C ARG A 182 9.76 -9.53 -2.26
N THR A 183 10.92 -10.09 -1.95
CA THR A 183 11.01 -11.46 -1.42
C THR A 183 10.26 -11.56 -0.09
N ASN A 184 10.46 -10.60 0.82
CA ASN A 184 9.73 -10.56 2.10
C ASN A 184 8.21 -10.41 1.90
N TYR A 185 7.77 -9.63 0.91
CA TYR A 185 6.37 -9.53 0.54
C TYR A 185 5.78 -10.91 0.18
N GLU A 186 6.46 -11.67 -0.67
CA GLU A 186 5.98 -12.98 -1.10
C GLU A 186 5.99 -13.99 0.05
N ASP A 187 7.06 -14.03 0.84
CA ASP A 187 7.16 -14.90 2.03
C ASP A 187 6.04 -14.60 3.03
N THR A 188 5.78 -13.31 3.30
CA THR A 188 4.70 -12.88 4.19
C THR A 188 3.33 -13.30 3.65
N LYS A 189 3.09 -13.17 2.34
CA LYS A 189 1.85 -13.59 1.69
C LYS A 189 1.62 -15.10 1.84
N GLN A 190 2.66 -15.91 1.63
CA GLN A 190 2.56 -17.37 1.77
C GLN A 190 2.27 -17.79 3.22
N LEU A 191 2.97 -17.17 4.19
CA LEU A 191 2.73 -17.43 5.62
C LEU A 191 1.31 -17.04 6.04
N LEU A 192 0.80 -15.91 5.56
CA LEU A 192 -0.57 -15.47 5.79
C LEU A 192 -1.58 -16.50 5.28
N LEU A 193 -1.46 -16.96 4.04
CA LEU A 193 -2.36 -17.96 3.44
C LEU A 193 -2.33 -19.28 4.23
N MET A 194 -1.14 -19.69 4.67
CA MET A 194 -0.96 -20.89 5.48
C MET A 194 -1.65 -20.80 6.85
N VAL A 195 -1.63 -19.62 7.49
CA VAL A 195 -2.30 -19.34 8.77
C VAL A 195 -3.82 -19.21 8.58
N ALA A 196 -4.28 -18.53 7.53
CA ALA A 196 -5.70 -18.43 7.20
C ALA A 196 -6.30 -19.77 6.74
N GLY A 197 -5.46 -20.69 6.24
CA GLY A 197 -5.91 -21.96 5.66
C GLY A 197 -6.46 -21.81 4.24
N HIS A 198 -6.15 -20.70 3.55
CA HIS A 198 -6.57 -20.42 2.19
C HIS A 198 -5.50 -20.91 1.19
N LYS A 199 -5.93 -21.34 0.00
CA LYS A 199 -5.03 -21.67 -1.12
C LYS A 199 -4.69 -20.44 -1.94
N ASP A 200 -5.64 -19.51 -2.07
CA ASP A 200 -5.49 -18.26 -2.79
C ASP A 200 -6.01 -17.08 -1.98
N LEU A 201 -5.50 -15.89 -2.27
CA LEU A 201 -5.99 -14.65 -1.66
C LEU A 201 -7.51 -14.49 -1.87
N LEU A 202 -8.18 -14.06 -0.80
CA LEU A 202 -9.62 -13.81 -0.71
C LEU A 202 -10.46 -15.04 -1.08
N GLU A 203 -10.00 -16.23 -0.71
CA GLU A 203 -10.76 -17.48 -0.91
C GLU A 203 -12.13 -17.43 -0.22
N ALA A 204 -12.20 -16.84 0.98
CA ALA A 204 -13.42 -16.67 1.74
C ALA A 204 -14.34 -15.53 1.25
N ASP A 205 -13.87 -14.62 0.39
CA ASP A 205 -14.64 -13.49 -0.15
C ASP A 205 -14.53 -13.37 -1.68
N PRO A 206 -15.20 -14.27 -2.44
CA PRO A 206 -15.15 -14.25 -3.90
C PRO A 206 -15.76 -12.97 -4.51
N TYR A 207 -16.69 -12.31 -3.80
CA TYR A 207 -17.30 -11.07 -4.27
C TYR A 207 -16.31 -9.91 -4.24
N LEU A 208 -15.55 -9.77 -3.15
CA LEU A 208 -14.48 -8.78 -3.08
C LEU A 208 -13.37 -9.10 -4.09
N LYS A 209 -12.97 -10.38 -4.20
CA LYS A 209 -11.97 -10.83 -5.17
C LYS A 209 -12.34 -10.44 -6.61
N GLN A 210 -13.59 -10.68 -7.02
CA GLN A 210 -14.09 -10.29 -8.33
C GLN A 210 -14.02 -8.77 -8.54
N ARG A 211 -14.47 -7.99 -7.55
CA ARG A 211 -14.50 -6.52 -7.63
C ARG A 211 -13.10 -5.92 -7.78
N LEU A 212 -12.11 -6.45 -7.07
CA LEU A 212 -10.73 -6.00 -7.19
C LEU A 212 -10.16 -6.36 -8.57
N ARG A 213 -10.37 -7.60 -9.01
CA ARG A 213 -9.90 -8.07 -10.32
C ARG A 213 -10.41 -7.23 -11.51
N LEU A 214 -11.66 -6.75 -11.44
CA LEU A 214 -12.23 -5.88 -12.47
C LEU A 214 -11.57 -4.50 -12.55
N ARG A 215 -10.94 -4.04 -11.47
CA ARG A 215 -10.27 -2.74 -11.41
C ARG A 215 -8.81 -2.83 -11.84
N ASP A 216 -8.18 -3.99 -11.65
CA ASP A 216 -6.74 -4.18 -11.84
C ASP A 216 -6.25 -3.72 -13.21
N SER A 217 -6.91 -4.07 -14.31
CA SER A 217 -6.46 -3.66 -15.66
C SER A 217 -6.34 -2.14 -15.82
N TYR A 218 -7.28 -1.39 -15.24
CA TYR A 218 -7.27 0.08 -15.30
C TYR A 218 -6.19 0.64 -14.38
N ILE A 219 -6.12 0.15 -13.15
CA ILE A 219 -5.14 0.61 -12.15
C ILE A 219 -3.71 0.32 -12.65
N THR A 220 -3.46 -0.87 -13.18
CA THR A 220 -2.16 -1.29 -13.72
C THR A 220 -1.72 -0.41 -14.88
N THR A 221 -2.62 -0.06 -15.80
CA THR A 221 -2.31 0.88 -16.89
C THR A 221 -1.84 2.23 -16.35
N LEU A 222 -2.56 2.75 -15.35
CA LEU A 222 -2.20 4.01 -14.68
C LEU A 222 -0.88 3.91 -13.92
N ASN A 223 -0.59 2.77 -13.29
CA ASN A 223 0.67 2.54 -12.59
C ASN A 223 1.87 2.61 -13.54
N VAL A 224 1.75 2.00 -14.72
CA VAL A 224 2.80 2.04 -15.75
C VAL A 224 2.99 3.47 -16.25
N CYS A 225 1.90 4.17 -16.61
CA CYS A 225 1.96 5.58 -17.01
C CYS A 225 2.65 6.43 -15.94
N GLN A 226 2.24 6.33 -14.68
CA GLN A 226 2.83 7.07 -13.57
C GLN A 226 4.33 6.79 -13.42
N ALA A 227 4.78 5.53 -13.53
CA ALA A 227 6.20 5.21 -13.39
C ALA A 227 7.06 5.86 -14.50
N TYR A 228 6.61 5.82 -15.76
CA TYR A 228 7.32 6.48 -16.86
C TYR A 228 7.27 8.01 -16.77
N MET A 229 6.17 8.58 -16.28
CA MET A 229 6.07 10.03 -16.07
C MET A 229 7.01 10.49 -14.97
N LEU A 230 7.08 9.78 -13.84
CA LEU A 230 8.07 10.05 -12.79
C LEU A 230 9.50 9.94 -13.33
N LYS A 231 9.79 8.96 -14.20
CA LYS A 231 11.11 8.83 -14.85
C LYS A 231 11.44 10.09 -15.64
N ARG A 232 10.52 10.55 -16.49
CA ARG A 232 10.69 11.73 -17.34
C ARG A 232 10.82 13.02 -16.52
N MET A 233 10.05 13.15 -15.44
CA MET A 233 10.11 14.32 -14.55
C MET A 233 11.42 14.40 -13.76
N ARG A 234 11.98 13.24 -13.36
CA ARG A 234 13.17 13.17 -12.51
C ARG A 234 14.48 13.13 -13.28
N ASP A 235 14.45 12.73 -14.56
CA ASP A 235 15.62 12.59 -15.42
C ASP A 235 15.41 13.37 -16.73
N SER A 236 16.06 14.52 -16.86
CA SER A 236 16.00 15.37 -18.05
C SER A 236 16.62 14.74 -19.30
N ASP A 237 17.47 13.73 -19.12
CA ASP A 237 18.16 13.04 -20.21
C ASP A 237 17.32 11.89 -20.77
N PHE A 238 16.20 11.55 -20.11
CA PHE A 238 15.25 10.56 -20.58
C PHE A 238 14.42 11.09 -21.76
N GLN A 239 14.94 10.88 -22.97
CA GLN A 239 14.29 11.25 -24.22
C GLN A 239 13.14 10.29 -24.56
N VAL A 240 11.95 10.84 -24.81
CA VAL A 240 10.80 10.08 -25.32
C VAL A 240 10.53 10.53 -26.74
N GLU A 241 10.40 9.58 -27.66
CA GLU A 241 10.06 9.89 -29.05
C GLU A 241 8.64 10.48 -29.11
N THR A 242 8.54 11.75 -29.52
CA THR A 242 7.25 12.43 -29.66
C THR A 242 6.51 11.89 -30.88
N LYS A 243 5.42 11.17 -30.65
CA LYS A 243 4.53 10.70 -31.72
C LYS A 243 3.52 11.79 -32.11
N PRO A 244 3.10 11.84 -33.38
CA PRO A 244 2.04 12.76 -33.80
C PRO A 244 0.73 12.50 -33.01
N PRO A 245 -0.09 13.54 -32.80
CA PRO A 245 -1.37 13.39 -32.09
C PRO A 245 -2.23 12.31 -32.73
N LEU A 246 -2.69 11.35 -31.92
CA LEU A 246 -3.57 10.26 -32.38
C LEU A 246 -5.04 10.70 -32.48
N SER A 247 -5.44 11.74 -31.74
CA SER A 247 -6.79 12.31 -31.80
C SER A 247 -6.79 13.59 -32.64
N LYS A 248 -7.77 13.68 -33.55
CA LYS A 248 -7.99 14.87 -34.40
C LYS A 248 -8.63 16.03 -33.64
N GLU A 249 -9.16 15.81 -32.44
CA GLU A 249 -9.82 16.84 -31.62
C GLU A 249 -8.81 17.59 -30.73
N LEU A 250 -7.67 16.98 -30.41
CA LEU A 250 -6.62 17.59 -29.59
C LEU A 250 -5.68 18.52 -30.37
N SER A 251 -5.83 18.63 -31.69
CA SER A 251 -5.04 19.59 -32.50
C SER A 251 -5.45 21.04 -32.28
N ASP A 252 -6.67 21.27 -31.77
CA ASP A 252 -7.29 22.60 -31.69
C ASP A 252 -7.32 23.17 -30.25
N ILE A 253 -6.80 22.43 -29.27
CA ILE A 253 -6.73 22.87 -27.88
C ILE A 253 -5.37 23.55 -27.65
N ASN A 254 -5.38 24.86 -27.35
CA ASN A 254 -4.20 25.56 -26.85
C ASN A 254 -3.64 24.78 -25.66
N GLY A 255 -2.35 24.44 -25.75
CA GLY A 255 -1.45 23.98 -24.69
C GLY A 255 -2.06 23.31 -23.43
N PRO A 256 -1.65 22.09 -23.06
CA PRO A 256 -1.98 21.50 -21.75
C PRO A 256 -1.77 22.42 -20.51
N GLU A 257 -0.92 23.44 -20.66
CA GLU A 257 -0.65 24.52 -19.70
C GLU A 257 -1.90 25.33 -19.28
N GLU A 258 -2.92 25.48 -20.13
CA GLU A 258 -4.13 26.25 -19.78
C GLU A 258 -5.11 25.45 -18.88
N MET A 259 -5.01 24.12 -18.83
CA MET A 259 -5.98 23.27 -18.13
C MET A 259 -5.70 23.10 -16.64
N VAL A 260 -4.51 23.48 -16.16
CA VAL A 260 -4.05 23.19 -14.79
C VAL A 260 -3.36 24.41 -14.19
N LYS A 261 -3.91 24.99 -13.11
CA LYS A 261 -3.20 26.00 -12.32
C LYS A 261 -2.14 25.32 -11.44
N LEU A 262 -0.90 25.33 -11.92
CA LEU A 262 0.25 24.71 -11.27
C LEU A 262 0.83 25.63 -10.17
N ASN A 263 1.44 25.04 -9.14
CA ASN A 263 2.04 25.79 -8.03
C ASN A 263 3.37 26.41 -8.49
N THR A 264 3.47 27.74 -8.51
CA THR A 264 4.65 28.48 -9.01
C THR A 264 5.80 28.56 -8.02
N THR A 265 5.64 28.07 -6.78
CA THR A 265 6.67 28.14 -5.74
C THR A 265 7.56 26.90 -5.66
N THR A 266 7.50 25.98 -6.64
CA THR A 266 8.30 24.75 -6.61
C THR A 266 9.55 24.87 -7.47
N GLU A 267 10.66 24.27 -7.03
CA GLU A 267 11.95 24.25 -7.76
C GLU A 267 11.93 23.38 -9.04
N TYR A 268 10.80 22.75 -9.37
CA TYR A 268 10.65 21.85 -10.52
C TYR A 268 9.68 22.47 -11.54
N ALA A 269 9.96 22.29 -12.83
CA ALA A 269 9.17 22.88 -13.90
C ALA A 269 7.72 22.32 -13.89
N PRO A 270 6.69 23.19 -13.90
CA PRO A 270 5.29 22.76 -13.93
C PRO A 270 4.94 22.05 -15.25
N GLY A 271 4.24 20.92 -15.21
CA GLY A 271 3.82 20.20 -16.42
C GLY A 271 2.49 19.46 -16.27
N LEU A 272 1.84 19.11 -17.39
CA LEU A 272 0.63 18.28 -17.40
C LEU A 272 0.83 16.94 -16.65
N GLU A 273 2.09 16.53 -16.52
CA GLU A 273 2.54 15.32 -15.86
C GLU A 273 2.19 15.28 -14.37
N ASP A 274 2.02 16.45 -13.73
CA ASP A 274 1.60 16.58 -12.34
C ASP A 274 0.13 16.16 -12.12
N THR A 275 -0.71 16.12 -13.15
CA THR A 275 -2.14 15.78 -12.99
C THR A 275 -2.45 14.29 -12.99
N LEU A 276 -1.50 13.45 -13.41
CA LEU A 276 -1.69 12.01 -13.56
C LEU A 276 -1.16 11.21 -12.35
N ILE A 277 -0.69 11.87 -11.28
CA ILE A 277 -0.52 11.21 -9.97
C ILE A 277 -1.91 11.02 -9.38
N LEU A 278 -2.54 9.95 -9.84
CA LEU A 278 -3.92 9.64 -9.54
C LEU A 278 -4.04 9.16 -8.11
N THR A 279 -5.08 9.62 -7.42
CA THR A 279 -5.45 9.09 -6.12
C THR A 279 -6.11 7.71 -6.28
N MET A 280 -5.31 6.65 -6.48
CA MET A 280 -5.76 5.25 -6.55
C MET A 280 -6.43 4.74 -5.25
N LYS A 281 -6.53 5.59 -4.22
CA LYS A 281 -7.27 5.28 -3.00
C LYS A 281 -8.79 5.14 -3.24
N GLY A 282 -9.29 5.59 -4.39
CA GLY A 282 -10.70 5.57 -4.78
C GLY A 282 -11.10 4.66 -5.95
N ILE A 283 -10.13 4.05 -6.66
CA ILE A 283 -10.40 3.05 -7.71
C ILE A 283 -10.46 1.68 -7.06
#